data_AF-A0A951LXC6-F1
#
_entry.id   AF-A0A951LXC6-F1
#
_cell.length_a   1.000
_cell.length_b   1.000
_cell.length_c   1.000
_cell.angle_alpha   90.00
_cell.angle_beta   90.00
_cell.angle_gamma   90.00
#
_symmetry.space_group_name_H-M   'P 1'
#
loop_
_entity.id
_entity.type
_entity.pdbx_description
1 polymer ?
#
loop_
_entity_poly.entity_id
_entity_poly.type
_entity_poly.pdbx_seq_one_letter_code
_entity_poly.pdbx_strand_id
1 'polypeptide(L)'
;DRHSRAEIRLHKVQYSTAAGAFIRVFLNEPDADVGTPTRGNDHFVTQIATFSGECIGGPGHCDVPTEERRKFDLRPRHRKTPGNFHIDATETISKLKAQGETDFHINLVVLDIDGTPKPNALWLDAVSLNFKD
;
A
#
# COMPACT_ATOMS: atom_id res chain seq x y z
N ASP A 1 -12.11 6.93 23.38
CA ASP A 1 -10.99 6.27 22.70
C ASP A 1 -9.77 7.17 22.73
N ARG A 2 -8.58 6.66 23.10
CA ARG A 2 -7.41 7.49 23.45
C ARG A 2 -6.43 7.78 22.30
N HIS A 3 -6.64 7.21 21.12
CA HIS A 3 -5.73 7.34 19.99
C HIS A 3 -6.10 8.54 19.13
N SER A 4 -5.13 9.41 18.82
CA SER A 4 -5.32 10.60 17.99
C SER A 4 -5.16 10.33 16.49
N ARG A 5 -4.48 9.23 16.13
CA ARG A 5 -4.15 8.86 14.76
C ARG A 5 -4.26 7.37 14.49
N ALA A 6 -4.58 7.01 13.26
CA ALA A 6 -4.53 5.63 12.76
C ALA A 6 -3.72 5.56 11.46
N GLU A 7 -2.83 4.58 11.36
CA GLU A 7 -1.99 4.34 10.18
C GLU A 7 -2.19 2.92 9.66
N ILE A 8 -2.54 2.80 8.38
CA ILE A 8 -2.35 1.55 7.64
C ILE A 8 -0.92 1.53 7.10
N ARG A 9 -0.19 0.44 7.37
CA ARG A 9 1.16 0.23 6.84
C ARG A 9 1.21 -0.99 5.95
N LEU A 10 1.69 -0.80 4.72
CA LEU A 10 2.11 -1.88 3.84
C LEU A 10 3.61 -2.08 4.03
N HIS A 11 4.01 -3.21 4.60
CA HIS A 11 5.40 -3.47 4.97
C HIS A 11 6.17 -4.05 3.80
N LYS A 12 7.35 -3.47 3.52
CA LYS A 12 8.33 -4.04 2.58
C LYS A 12 7.72 -4.35 1.21
N VAL A 13 6.92 -3.43 0.68
CA VAL A 13 6.39 -3.52 -0.68
C VAL A 13 7.56 -3.61 -1.66
N GLN A 14 7.61 -4.72 -2.39
CA GLN A 14 8.70 -5.03 -3.31
C GLN A 14 8.61 -4.15 -4.55
N TYR A 15 9.78 -3.85 -5.12
CA TYR A 15 9.85 -3.21 -6.41
C TYR A 15 9.44 -4.21 -7.50
N SER A 16 8.42 -3.87 -8.29
CA SER A 16 8.02 -4.66 -9.44
C SER A 16 8.78 -4.21 -10.69
N THR A 17 9.26 -5.16 -11.48
CA THR A 17 9.79 -4.92 -12.83
C THR A 17 8.70 -4.91 -13.90
N ALA A 18 7.44 -5.12 -13.51
CA ALA A 18 6.28 -4.89 -14.35
C ALA A 18 5.82 -3.43 -14.25
N ALA A 19 4.93 -3.04 -15.16
CA ALA A 19 4.26 -1.75 -15.08
C ALA A 19 3.60 -1.56 -13.71
N GLY A 20 3.58 -0.30 -13.25
CA GLY A 20 3.01 0.09 -11.98
C GLY A 20 1.55 -0.33 -11.79
N ALA A 21 1.06 -0.20 -10.55
CA ALA A 21 -0.31 -0.52 -10.19
C ALA A 21 -0.91 0.62 -9.36
N PHE A 22 -2.23 0.74 -9.40
CA PHE A 22 -2.98 1.46 -8.38
C PHE A 22 -3.42 0.49 -7.29
N ILE A 23 -3.35 0.92 -6.03
CA ILE A 23 -3.84 0.14 -4.89
C ILE A 23 -4.88 1.01 -4.21
N ARG A 24 -6.14 0.60 -4.28
CA ARG A 24 -7.22 1.20 -3.49
C ARG A 24 -7.29 0.49 -2.15
N VAL A 25 -7.41 1.27 -1.09
CA VAL A 25 -7.43 0.79 0.29
C VAL A 25 -8.79 1.11 0.88
N PHE A 26 -9.45 0.09 1.39
CA PHE A 26 -10.73 0.17 2.08
C PHE A 26 -10.62 -0.41 3.48
N LEU A 27 -11.54 0.00 4.36
CA LEU A 27 -11.73 -0.55 5.69
C LEU A 27 -13.13 -1.16 5.82
N ASN A 28 -13.22 -2.39 6.32
CA ASN A 28 -14.49 -3.13 6.51
C ASN A 28 -15.33 -3.28 5.24
N GLU A 29 -14.70 -3.44 4.08
CA GLU A 29 -15.37 -3.66 2.79
C GLU A 29 -14.83 -4.96 2.16
N PRO A 30 -15.27 -6.14 2.66
CA PRO A 30 -14.73 -7.44 2.24
C PRO A 30 -14.92 -7.73 0.75
N ASP A 31 -16.00 -7.21 0.18
CA ASP A 31 -16.38 -7.41 -1.22
C ASP A 31 -15.86 -6.29 -2.15
N ALA A 32 -14.92 -5.46 -1.67
CA ALA A 32 -14.33 -4.39 -2.46
C ALA A 32 -13.71 -4.93 -3.76
N ASP A 33 -14.09 -4.35 -4.89
CA ASP A 33 -13.63 -4.69 -6.22
C ASP A 33 -13.30 -3.42 -7.04
N VAL A 34 -13.10 -3.61 -8.35
CA VAL A 34 -12.73 -2.52 -9.26
C VAL A 34 -13.84 -1.49 -9.45
N GLY A 35 -15.10 -1.90 -9.28
CA GLY A 35 -16.30 -1.09 -9.37
C GLY A 35 -16.68 -0.40 -8.06
N THR A 36 -16.11 -0.82 -6.93
CA THR A 36 -16.36 -0.19 -5.63
C THR A 36 -16.09 1.33 -5.69
N PRO A 37 -17.08 2.18 -5.34
CA PRO A 37 -16.92 3.62 -5.40
C PRO A 37 -15.82 4.12 -4.47
N THR A 38 -15.03 5.08 -4.95
CA THR A 38 -14.04 5.80 -4.13
C THR A 38 -14.55 7.16 -3.64
N ARG A 39 -15.60 7.69 -4.26
CA ARG A 39 -16.23 8.96 -3.89
C ARG A 39 -17.54 8.70 -3.15
N GLY A 40 -17.72 9.37 -2.02
CA GLY A 40 -18.90 9.19 -1.18
C GLY A 40 -18.97 7.82 -0.49
N ASN A 41 -17.86 7.08 -0.45
CA ASN A 41 -17.74 5.81 0.25
C ASN A 41 -16.99 6.02 1.57
N ASP A 42 -17.68 5.82 2.70
CA ASP A 42 -17.10 5.99 4.04
C ASP A 42 -16.05 4.92 4.39
N HIS A 43 -16.01 3.80 3.65
CA HIS A 43 -15.03 2.73 3.81
C HIS A 43 -13.74 2.99 3.03
N PHE A 44 -13.74 3.91 2.06
CA PHE A 44 -12.57 4.23 1.25
C PHE A 44 -11.57 5.07 2.06
N VAL A 45 -10.31 4.61 2.09
CA VAL A 45 -9.21 5.32 2.76
C VAL A 45 -8.45 6.16 1.74
N THR A 46 -7.88 5.51 0.73
CA THR A 46 -7.05 6.18 -0.28
C THR A 46 -6.80 5.31 -1.49
N GLN A 47 -6.22 5.92 -2.53
CA GLN A 47 -5.60 5.22 -3.64
C GLN A 47 -4.12 5.64 -3.72
N ILE A 48 -3.23 4.67 -3.68
CA ILE A 48 -1.80 4.87 -3.91
C ILE A 48 -1.38 4.30 -5.27
N ALA A 49 -0.27 4.78 -5.81
CA ALA A 49 0.31 4.29 -7.05
C ALA A 49 1.72 3.76 -6.82
N THR A 50 1.98 2.53 -7.24
CA THR A 50 3.34 1.97 -7.32
C THR A 50 3.92 2.34 -8.67
N PHE A 51 4.59 3.49 -8.77
CA PHE A 51 5.19 3.92 -10.04
C PHE A 51 6.44 3.09 -10.36
N SER A 52 6.25 2.01 -11.12
CA SER A 52 7.29 1.20 -11.73
C SER A 52 7.08 1.09 -13.25
N GLY A 53 8.12 0.69 -13.96
CA GLY A 53 8.09 0.48 -15.40
C GLY A 53 8.83 -0.80 -15.76
N GLU A 54 8.68 -1.21 -17.01
CA GLU A 54 9.38 -2.38 -17.53
C GLU A 54 10.90 -2.23 -17.37
N CYS A 55 11.54 -3.30 -16.93
CA CYS A 55 12.99 -3.34 -16.85
C CYS A 55 13.60 -3.46 -18.24
N ILE A 56 14.18 -2.38 -18.78
CA ILE A 56 14.83 -2.37 -20.10
C ILE A 56 16.36 -2.63 -20.01
N GLY A 57 16.84 -3.15 -18.86
CA GLY A 57 18.26 -3.37 -18.61
C GLY A 57 18.71 -4.82 -18.81
N GLY A 58 20.03 -5.01 -18.99
CA GLY A 58 20.64 -6.35 -19.00
C GLY A 58 20.62 -7.05 -17.63
N PRO A 59 21.10 -8.30 -17.55
CA PRO A 59 21.15 -9.07 -16.31
C PRO A 59 21.75 -8.29 -15.14
N GLY A 60 21.12 -8.37 -13.95
CA GLY A 60 21.54 -7.64 -12.76
C GLY A 60 21.01 -6.21 -12.64
N HIS A 61 20.54 -5.57 -13.72
CA HIS A 61 20.08 -4.18 -13.67
C HIS A 61 18.85 -3.97 -12.77
N CYS A 62 17.99 -4.98 -12.70
CA CYS A 62 16.73 -4.92 -11.95
C CYS A 62 16.66 -5.84 -10.74
N ASP A 63 17.77 -6.45 -10.38
CA ASP A 63 17.85 -7.25 -9.17
C ASP A 63 17.52 -6.37 -7.97
N VAL A 64 16.74 -6.94 -7.05
CA VAL A 64 16.42 -6.28 -5.79
C VAL A 64 17.72 -6.17 -5.00
N PRO A 65 18.14 -4.95 -4.60
CA PRO A 65 19.34 -4.77 -3.80
C PRO A 65 19.23 -5.51 -2.47
N THR A 66 20.36 -5.97 -1.93
CA THR A 66 20.42 -6.48 -0.56
C THR A 66 19.89 -5.44 0.42
N GLU A 67 19.16 -5.89 1.46
CA GLU A 67 18.66 -4.98 2.48
C GLU A 67 19.79 -4.33 3.29
N GLU A 68 20.87 -5.09 3.49
CA GLU A 68 22.06 -4.61 4.17
C GLU A 68 22.89 -3.75 3.23
N ARG A 69 23.19 -2.54 3.72
CA ARG A 69 24.15 -1.65 3.09
C ARG A 69 25.54 -1.93 3.63
N ARG A 70 26.55 -1.77 2.78
CA ARG A 70 27.95 -1.81 3.23
C ARG A 70 28.14 -0.73 4.30
N LYS A 71 28.91 -1.04 5.35
CA LYS A 71 29.12 -0.19 6.54
C LYS A 71 29.46 1.28 6.23
N PHE A 72 30.16 1.54 5.14
CA PHE A 72 30.63 2.87 4.75
C PHE A 72 29.98 3.39 3.45
N ASP A 73 28.93 2.73 2.95
CA ASP A 73 28.14 3.26 1.83
C ASP A 73 27.28 4.40 2.35
N LEU A 74 27.53 5.63 1.90
CA LEU A 74 26.80 6.85 2.29
C LEU A 74 25.74 7.29 1.27
N ARG A 75 25.56 6.56 0.16
CA ARG A 75 24.59 6.93 -0.89
C ARG A 75 23.15 6.95 -0.36
N PRO A 76 22.20 7.57 -1.05
CA PRO A 76 20.79 7.37 -0.70
C PRO A 76 20.39 5.89 -0.83
N ARG A 77 19.35 5.49 -0.12
CA ARG A 77 18.74 4.16 -0.26
C ARG A 77 18.40 3.91 -1.74
N HIS A 78 18.70 2.71 -2.23
CA HIS A 78 18.38 2.37 -3.61
C HIS A 78 16.86 2.34 -3.81
N ARG A 79 16.37 2.91 -4.92
CA ARG A 79 14.93 3.06 -5.18
C ARG A 79 14.18 1.73 -5.28
N LYS A 80 14.88 0.65 -5.66
CA LYS A 80 14.33 -0.72 -5.76
C LYS A 80 14.35 -1.49 -4.44
N THR A 81 14.90 -0.93 -3.35
CA THR A 81 14.88 -1.62 -2.05
C THR A 81 13.45 -1.62 -1.47
N PRO A 82 12.89 -2.78 -1.06
CA PRO A 82 11.50 -2.90 -0.62
C PRO A 82 11.10 -1.91 0.48
N GLY A 83 10.11 -1.06 0.23
CA GLY A 83 9.78 0.09 1.08
C GLY A 83 8.45 -0.06 1.84
N ASN A 84 8.27 0.74 2.89
CA ASN A 84 6.99 0.82 3.57
C ASN A 84 6.13 1.92 2.95
N PHE A 85 4.85 1.65 2.75
CA PHE A 85 3.85 2.70 2.52
C PHE A 85 3.15 3.00 3.84
N HIS A 86 3.09 4.28 4.19
CA HIS A 86 2.42 4.78 5.38
C HIS A 86 1.19 5.55 4.93
N ILE A 87 0.02 5.06 5.31
CA ILE A 87 -1.27 5.57 4.87
C ILE A 87 -2.00 6.06 6.11
N ASP A 88 -2.37 7.34 6.12
CA ASP A 88 -3.23 7.89 7.16
C ASP A 88 -4.65 7.35 6.96
N ALA A 89 -5.17 6.69 7.99
CA ALA A 89 -6.52 6.13 8.02
C ALA A 89 -7.38 6.78 9.12
N THR A 90 -6.89 7.85 9.75
CA THR A 90 -7.50 8.47 10.93
C THR A 90 -8.94 8.89 10.68
N GLU A 91 -9.20 9.59 9.58
CA GLU A 91 -10.54 10.07 9.24
C GLU A 91 -11.52 8.92 9.00
N THR A 92 -11.15 7.94 8.17
CA THR A 92 -11.98 6.77 7.85
C THR A 92 -12.30 5.96 9.09
N ILE A 93 -11.30 5.66 9.93
CA ILE A 93 -11.50 4.98 11.22
C ILE A 93 -12.45 5.77 12.12
N SER A 94 -12.30 7.09 12.20
CA SER A 94 -13.14 7.92 13.06
C SER A 94 -14.61 7.90 12.62
N LYS A 95 -14.86 7.92 11.30
CA LYS A 95 -16.21 7.81 10.72
C LYS A 95 -16.83 6.45 11.03
N LEU A 96 -16.11 5.36 10.76
CA LEU A 96 -16.60 4.01 11.01
C LEU A 96 -16.88 3.77 12.51
N LYS A 97 -16.02 4.27 13.40
CA LYS A 97 -16.28 4.23 14.85
C LYS A 97 -17.55 4.99 15.24
N ALA A 98 -17.79 6.16 14.65
CA ALA A 98 -19.01 6.93 14.89
C ALA A 98 -20.28 6.19 14.40
N GLN A 99 -20.14 5.27 13.46
CA GLN A 99 -21.21 4.38 12.98
C GLN A 99 -21.37 3.11 13.85
N GLY A 100 -20.49 2.89 14.83
CA GLY A 100 -20.55 1.78 15.79
C GLY A 100 -19.58 0.64 15.51
N GLU A 101 -18.70 0.77 14.52
CA GLU A 101 -17.69 -0.26 14.20
C GLU A 101 -16.65 -0.40 15.33
N THR A 102 -16.43 -1.64 15.78
CA THR A 102 -15.46 -1.98 16.84
C THR A 102 -14.27 -2.77 16.32
N ASP A 103 -14.40 -3.43 15.18
CA ASP A 103 -13.38 -4.28 14.57
C ASP A 103 -13.04 -3.75 13.17
N PHE A 104 -11.77 -3.84 12.77
CA PHE A 104 -11.28 -3.26 11.52
C PHE A 104 -10.52 -4.26 10.68
N HIS A 105 -10.91 -4.36 9.41
CA HIS A 105 -10.27 -5.18 8.38
C HIS A 105 -9.80 -4.29 7.24
N ILE A 106 -8.59 -4.56 6.73
CA ILE A 106 -8.02 -3.81 5.60
C ILE A 106 -8.28 -4.61 4.32
N ASN A 107 -8.90 -3.97 3.34
CA ASN A 107 -9.17 -4.54 2.02
C ASN A 107 -8.37 -3.77 0.98
N LEU A 108 -7.60 -4.51 0.17
CA LEU A 108 -6.74 -3.94 -0.88
C LEU A 108 -7.22 -4.40 -2.24
N VAL A 109 -7.55 -3.44 -3.11
CA VAL A 109 -7.90 -3.71 -4.51
C VAL A 109 -6.77 -3.21 -5.40
N VAL A 110 -6.12 -4.13 -6.11
CA VAL A 110 -4.97 -3.83 -6.97
C VAL A 110 -5.41 -3.77 -8.43
N LEU A 111 -5.12 -2.63 -9.06
CA LEU A 111 -5.56 -2.28 -10.41
C LEU A 111 -4.37 -1.98 -11.30
N ASP A 112 -4.53 -2.23 -12.60
CA ASP A 112 -3.62 -1.73 -13.61
C ASP A 112 -3.88 -0.24 -13.88
N ILE A 113 -2.99 0.38 -14.65
CA ILE A 113 -3.06 1.80 -14.98
C ILE A 113 -4.30 2.16 -15.81
N ASP A 114 -4.92 1.17 -16.46
CA ASP A 114 -6.18 1.30 -17.20
C ASP A 114 -7.43 1.08 -16.32
N GLY A 115 -7.24 0.77 -15.03
CA GLY A 115 -8.31 0.54 -14.06
C GLY A 115 -8.84 -0.89 -14.01
N THR A 116 -8.28 -1.83 -14.79
CA THR A 116 -8.65 -3.26 -14.72
C THR A 116 -7.98 -3.96 -13.55
N PRO A 117 -8.48 -5.13 -13.08
CA PRO A 117 -7.80 -5.90 -12.04
C PRO A 117 -6.39 -6.31 -12.47
N LYS A 118 -5.40 -6.12 -11.60
CA LYS A 118 -4.02 -6.54 -11.86
C LYS A 118 -3.59 -7.62 -10.87
N PRO A 119 -3.84 -8.91 -11.18
CA PRO A 119 -3.42 -10.00 -10.31
C PRO A 119 -1.89 -10.05 -10.22
N ASN A 120 -1.36 -10.51 -9.09
CA ASN A 120 0.08 -10.67 -8.86
C ASN A 120 0.88 -9.39 -9.15
N ALA A 121 0.43 -8.24 -8.64
CA ALA A 121 1.13 -6.95 -8.81
C ALA A 121 1.53 -6.26 -7.50
N LEU A 122 1.17 -6.86 -6.37
CA LEU A 122 1.51 -6.36 -5.04
C LEU A 122 2.14 -7.49 -4.23
N TRP A 123 3.45 -7.38 -4.00
CA TRP A 123 4.19 -8.25 -3.09
C TRP A 123 4.70 -7.42 -1.92
N LEU A 124 4.42 -7.90 -0.72
CA LEU A 124 4.71 -7.22 0.54
C LEU A 124 4.85 -8.28 1.64
N ASP A 125 5.56 -7.94 2.71
CA ASP A 125 5.80 -8.87 3.82
C ASP A 125 4.60 -8.96 4.76
N ALA A 126 3.94 -7.83 5.01
CA ALA A 126 2.80 -7.75 5.93
C ALA A 126 1.95 -6.49 5.69
N VAL A 127 0.73 -6.51 6.21
CA VAL A 127 -0.14 -5.34 6.35
C VAL A 127 -0.52 -5.18 7.81
N SER A 128 -0.53 -3.94 8.31
CA SER A 128 -0.92 -3.66 9.70
C SER A 128 -1.76 -2.39 9.80
N LEU A 129 -2.76 -2.39 10.68
CA LEU A 129 -3.41 -1.19 11.19
C LEU A 129 -2.79 -0.81 12.54
N ASN A 130 -2.26 0.40 12.66
CA ASN A 130 -1.59 0.89 13.86
C ASN A 130 -2.34 2.09 14.42
N PHE A 131 -2.81 2.01 15.65
CA PHE A 131 -3.35 3.16 16.38
C PHE A 131 -2.21 3.86 17.14
N LYS A 132 -2.16 5.19 17.02
CA LYS A 132 -1.10 6.02 17.59
C LYS A 132 -1.73 7.14 18.43
N ASP A 133 -0.96 7.58 19.42
CA ASP A 133 -1.29 8.71 20.28
C ASP A 133 -0.72 10.02 19.73
#